data_AF-A0A9W2Z7K6-F1
#
_entry.id   AF-A0A9W2Z7K6-F1
#
_cell.length_a   1.000
_cell.length_b   1.000
_cell.length_c   1.000
_cell.angle_alpha   90.00
_cell.angle_beta   90.00
_cell.angle_gamma   90.00
#
_symmetry.space_group_name_H-M   'P 1'
#
loop_
_entity.id
_entity.type
_entity.pdbx_description
1 polymer ?
#
loop_
_entity_poly.entity_id
_entity_poly.type
_entity_poly.pdbx_seq_one_letter_code
_entity_poly.pdbx_strand_id
1 'polypeptide(L)'
;MIQTQKLTSLAFALHDGRYKDEKELSHDQKSQAVKKLPDLLEYLSYMFYFHGIMVGPLTFFNDYIAFIEEKDVTNKSEQSSMKHPTADLNKLVVKKLLVATACCLGMMLLPGLFFNPEKLNSPDFYSWSFAYKVLFILGAMTIAKQKYYFAWKLADAVNNAAGFGFSGYDQHGSPQWDLTDNVDIWGVEMSTSLKVNIDSWNKKTLLWLRRLVYDRAPMQKTLSVFTCSAFWHGFYPGYYVTFGTGALMTVVARQVRRNIRPWFQRSVYSRLIYDCITFIATRLANSYICFPFLILEFYSCINMYKSIYFFYHVLTLASYLCFYVMTSSRSRPNPTVFNRGQLQTADQSQLQTGTAKENSDSNLPQDPIKQD
;
A
#
# COMPACT_ATOMS: atom_id res chain seq x y z
N MET A 1 2.02 19.48 -0.14
CA MET A 1 1.50 18.11 -0.28
C MET A 1 1.42 17.37 1.06
N ILE A 2 2.55 17.17 1.78
CA ILE A 2 2.53 16.46 3.07
C ILE A 2 1.70 17.16 4.16
N GLN A 3 1.74 18.48 4.22
CA GLN A 3 0.97 19.26 5.20
C GLN A 3 -0.54 19.11 4.99
N THR A 4 -0.99 19.03 3.74
CA THR A 4 -2.39 18.71 3.41
C THR A 4 -2.78 17.33 3.95
N GLN A 5 -1.89 16.34 3.85
CA GLN A 5 -2.15 15.00 4.38
C GLN A 5 -2.22 14.99 5.90
N LYS A 6 -1.30 15.67 6.59
CA LYS A 6 -1.31 15.83 8.05
C LYS A 6 -2.59 16.52 8.53
N LEU A 7 -2.91 17.68 7.96
CA LEU A 7 -4.08 18.47 8.32
C LEU A 7 -5.38 17.67 8.12
N THR A 8 -5.56 17.07 6.95
CA THR A 8 -6.76 16.29 6.66
C THR A 8 -6.84 15.04 7.54
N SER A 9 -5.72 14.35 7.79
CA SER A 9 -5.69 13.20 8.68
C SER A 9 -6.12 13.56 10.10
N LEU A 10 -5.61 14.66 10.64
CA LEU A 10 -5.99 15.17 11.96
C LEU A 10 -7.47 15.58 12.00
N ALA A 11 -7.96 16.28 10.97
CA ALA A 11 -9.36 16.68 10.89
C ALA A 11 -10.31 15.47 10.91
N PHE A 12 -10.01 14.42 10.13
CA PHE A 12 -10.81 13.19 10.13
C PHE A 12 -10.66 12.39 11.43
N ALA A 13 -9.47 12.37 12.04
CA ALA A 13 -9.24 11.74 13.33
C ALA A 13 -10.04 12.43 14.46
N LEU A 14 -10.12 13.76 14.45
CA LEU A 14 -10.95 14.55 15.37
C LEU A 14 -12.44 14.28 15.15
N HIS A 15 -12.86 14.22 13.88
CA HIS A 15 -14.24 13.88 13.55
C HIS A 15 -14.63 12.51 14.11
N ASP A 16 -13.79 11.50 13.87
CA ASP A 16 -14.03 10.13 14.34
C ASP A 16 -14.00 10.03 15.87
N GLY A 17 -13.10 10.75 16.55
CA GLY A 17 -12.96 10.68 18.01
C GLY A 17 -13.98 11.48 18.82
N ARG A 18 -14.58 12.51 18.22
CA ARG A 18 -15.49 13.44 18.94
C ARG A 18 -16.96 13.33 18.55
N TYR A 19 -17.25 12.85 17.34
CA TYR A 19 -18.60 12.93 16.77
C TYR A 19 -19.15 11.59 16.28
N LYS A 20 -18.32 10.54 16.21
CA LYS A 20 -18.79 9.20 15.86
C LYS A 20 -18.85 8.29 17.07
N ASP A 21 -19.83 7.39 17.05
CA ASP A 21 -19.91 6.32 18.03
C ASP A 21 -18.79 5.31 17.81
N GLU A 22 -18.13 4.92 18.90
CA GLU A 22 -17.02 3.98 18.85
C GLU A 22 -17.43 2.61 18.25
N LYS A 23 -18.72 2.25 18.29
CA LYS A 23 -19.22 1.02 17.69
C LYS A 23 -19.21 1.05 16.16
N GLU A 24 -19.26 2.23 15.55
CA GLU A 24 -19.28 2.41 14.09
C GLU A 24 -17.89 2.51 13.47
N LEU A 25 -16.86 2.71 14.31
CA LEU A 25 -15.49 2.88 13.86
C LEU A 25 -14.84 1.52 13.55
N SER A 26 -14.10 1.46 12.46
CA SER A 26 -13.20 0.33 12.20
C SER A 26 -12.08 0.29 13.26
N HIS A 27 -11.47 -0.88 13.45
CA HIS A 27 -10.34 -1.03 14.37
C HIS A 27 -9.21 -0.01 14.10
N ASP A 28 -8.93 0.25 12.81
CA ASP A 28 -7.93 1.23 12.41
C ASP A 28 -8.35 2.67 12.77
N GLN A 29 -9.62 3.04 12.51
CA GLN A 29 -10.16 4.35 12.88
C GLN A 29 -10.15 4.57 14.39
N LYS A 30 -10.50 3.56 15.19
CA LYS A 30 -10.43 3.63 16.66
C LYS A 30 -9.02 3.96 17.14
N SER A 31 -8.01 3.27 16.59
CA SER A 31 -6.62 3.47 16.99
C SER A 31 -6.08 4.88 16.67
N GLN A 32 -6.67 5.54 15.69
CA GLN A 32 -6.25 6.86 15.21
C GLN A 32 -7.23 7.97 15.57
N ALA A 33 -8.30 7.66 16.28
CA ALA A 33 -9.29 8.63 16.71
C ALA A 33 -8.69 9.59 17.75
N VAL A 34 -8.95 10.88 17.58
CA VAL A 34 -8.47 11.93 18.47
C VAL A 34 -9.66 12.48 19.25
N LYS A 35 -9.72 12.17 20.55
CA LYS A 35 -10.86 12.54 21.42
C LYS A 35 -10.76 13.99 21.94
N LYS A 36 -9.54 14.48 22.17
CA LYS A 36 -9.28 15.85 22.67
C LYS A 36 -8.73 16.71 21.53
N LEU A 37 -9.22 17.94 21.41
CA LEU A 37 -8.65 18.90 20.47
C LEU A 37 -7.20 19.22 20.89
N PRO A 38 -6.22 19.12 19.99
CA PRO A 38 -4.85 19.51 20.29
C PRO A 38 -4.79 21.00 20.62
N ASP A 39 -3.94 21.37 21.57
CA ASP A 39 -3.63 22.78 21.77
C ASP A 39 -2.78 23.34 20.60
N LEU A 40 -2.55 24.66 20.61
CA LEU A 40 -1.81 25.32 19.54
C LEU A 40 -0.37 24.78 19.44
N LEU A 41 0.26 24.46 20.56
CA LEU A 41 1.64 23.97 20.58
C LEU A 41 1.71 22.55 20.02
N GLU A 42 0.86 21.62 20.48
CA GLU A 42 0.76 20.26 19.98
C GLU A 42 0.51 20.24 18.46
N TYR A 43 -0.42 21.09 18.00
CA TYR A 43 -0.74 21.22 16.58
C TYR A 43 0.45 21.73 15.76
N LEU A 44 1.06 22.85 16.17
CA LEU A 44 2.22 23.41 15.46
C LEU A 44 3.41 22.44 15.48
N SER A 45 3.64 21.77 16.60
CA SER A 45 4.69 20.76 16.76
C SER A 45 4.48 19.60 15.78
N TYR A 46 3.25 19.05 15.69
CA TYR A 46 2.92 18.00 14.73
C TYR A 46 3.05 18.43 13.26
N MET A 47 2.62 19.65 12.93
CA MET A 47 2.69 20.14 11.56
C MET A 47 4.14 20.38 11.13
N PHE A 48 4.97 20.94 12.03
CA PHE A 48 6.29 21.48 11.69
C PHE A 48 7.49 20.75 12.31
N TYR A 49 7.31 19.55 12.87
CA TYR A 49 8.46 18.79 13.38
C TYR A 49 9.54 18.59 12.30
N PHE A 50 10.79 18.86 12.69
CA PHE A 50 11.93 19.04 11.78
C PHE A 50 12.13 17.88 10.81
N HIS A 51 12.08 16.64 11.32
CA HIS A 51 12.35 15.44 10.52
C HIS A 51 11.18 15.01 9.60
N GLY A 52 10.08 15.76 9.54
CA GLY A 52 8.96 15.45 8.65
C GLY A 52 8.21 16.64 8.08
N ILE A 53 8.83 17.82 8.07
CA ILE A 53 8.24 19.05 7.51
C ILE A 53 8.28 19.10 5.98
N MET A 54 9.37 18.61 5.35
CA MET A 54 9.63 18.75 3.92
C MET A 54 9.04 17.60 3.08
N VAL A 55 9.82 16.52 2.95
CA VAL A 55 9.52 15.35 2.11
C VAL A 55 9.03 14.17 2.95
N GLY A 56 9.02 14.36 4.28
CA GLY A 56 8.89 13.30 5.27
C GLY A 56 7.72 12.37 5.00
N PRO A 57 7.87 11.06 5.29
CA PRO A 57 6.73 10.14 5.31
C PRO A 57 5.60 10.73 6.16
N LEU A 58 4.36 10.55 5.71
CA LEU A 58 3.22 10.92 6.53
C LEU A 58 3.22 10.09 7.82
N THR A 59 3.12 10.79 8.94
CA THR A 59 2.86 10.23 10.27
C THR A 59 1.54 10.78 10.78
N PHE A 60 0.80 9.96 11.52
CA PHE A 60 -0.49 10.38 12.08
C PHE A 60 -0.30 11.04 13.44
N PHE A 61 -1.25 11.87 13.82
CA PHE A 61 -1.16 12.68 15.03
C PHE A 61 -0.98 11.84 16.30
N ASN A 62 -1.73 10.73 16.45
CA ASN A 62 -1.59 9.84 17.60
C ASN A 62 -0.21 9.20 17.67
N ASP A 63 0.37 8.78 16.53
CA ASP A 63 1.72 8.22 16.49
C ASP A 63 2.76 9.28 16.92
N TYR A 64 2.57 10.52 16.47
CA TYR A 64 3.45 11.65 16.80
C TYR A 64 3.39 12.03 18.29
N ILE A 65 2.19 12.19 18.85
CA ILE A 65 2.04 12.56 20.26
C ILE A 65 2.50 11.42 21.17
N ALA A 66 2.24 10.15 20.81
CA ALA A 66 2.77 9.01 21.55
C ALA A 66 4.30 9.02 21.60
N PHE A 67 4.95 9.42 20.51
CA PHE A 67 6.41 9.60 20.48
C PHE A 67 6.88 10.76 21.37
N ILE A 68 6.23 11.92 21.31
CA ILE A 68 6.62 13.12 22.10
C ILE A 68 6.41 12.91 23.60
N GLU A 69 5.32 12.24 23.99
CA GLU A 69 5.00 11.98 25.38
C GLU A 69 5.64 10.69 25.92
N GLU A 70 6.47 10.01 25.11
CA GLU A 70 7.06 8.70 25.42
C GLU A 70 6.01 7.67 25.89
N LYS A 71 4.78 7.77 25.38
CA LYS A 71 3.73 6.79 25.67
C LYS A 71 4.11 5.48 25.01
N ASP A 72 4.14 4.43 25.82
CA ASP A 72 4.46 3.07 25.40
C ASP A 72 3.61 2.68 24.18
N VAL A 73 4.27 2.62 23.01
CA VAL A 73 3.68 2.12 21.75
C VAL A 73 3.32 0.62 21.90
N THR A 74 3.74 0.00 23.00
CA THR A 74 3.62 -1.39 23.43
C THR A 74 2.27 -1.80 24.03
N ASN A 75 1.26 -0.91 24.08
CA ASN A 75 -0.13 -1.32 24.40
C ASN A 75 -0.77 -2.31 23.38
N LYS A 76 0.00 -2.85 22.42
CA LYS A 76 -0.42 -3.91 21.50
C LYS A 76 0.01 -5.33 21.92
N SER A 77 0.76 -5.49 23.01
CA SER A 77 0.94 -6.79 23.67
C SER A 77 1.30 -6.58 25.13
N GLU A 78 0.54 -7.18 26.06
CA GLU A 78 0.79 -7.20 27.51
C GLU A 78 2.14 -7.83 27.94
N GLN A 79 3.01 -8.16 26.98
CA GLN A 79 4.36 -8.66 27.20
C GLN A 79 5.36 -7.71 26.55
N SER A 80 5.67 -6.60 27.20
CA SER A 80 7.06 -6.18 27.45
C SER A 80 7.14 -4.70 27.81
N SER A 81 7.57 -4.44 29.05
CA SER A 81 8.28 -3.23 29.47
C SER A 81 9.68 -3.16 28.83
N MET A 82 9.80 -3.43 27.52
CA MET A 82 11.07 -3.40 26.81
C MET A 82 11.37 -1.98 26.34
N LYS A 83 12.45 -1.42 26.87
CA LYS A 83 13.00 -0.11 26.52
C LYS A 83 13.24 0.00 25.01
N HIS A 84 13.11 1.22 24.48
CA HIS A 84 13.41 1.58 23.10
C HIS A 84 14.77 0.97 22.66
N PRO A 85 14.81 0.15 21.60
CA PRO A 85 15.97 -0.67 21.25
C PRO A 85 17.06 0.19 20.59
N THR A 86 17.91 0.82 21.41
CA THR A 86 18.96 1.74 20.95
C THR A 86 20.19 1.05 20.36
N ALA A 87 20.45 -0.21 20.75
CA ALA A 87 21.70 -0.91 20.46
C ALA A 87 22.02 -1.07 18.96
N ASP A 88 20.99 -1.23 18.11
CA ASP A 88 21.15 -1.43 16.66
C ASP A 88 20.66 -0.26 15.80
N LEU A 89 20.24 0.85 16.43
CA LEU A 89 19.68 2.00 15.71
C LEU A 89 20.72 2.63 14.76
N ASN A 90 21.96 2.79 15.23
CA ASN A 90 23.03 3.36 14.39
C ASN A 90 23.30 2.51 13.15
N LYS A 91 23.32 1.17 13.28
CA LYS A 91 23.51 0.27 12.14
C LYS A 91 22.36 0.39 11.14
N LEU A 92 21.12 0.47 11.64
CA LEU A 92 19.94 0.67 10.82
C LEU A 92 20.00 1.99 10.05
N VAL A 93 20.30 3.10 10.73
CA VAL A 93 20.39 4.43 10.12
C VAL A 93 21.49 4.45 9.06
N VAL A 94 22.68 3.91 9.36
CA VAL A 94 23.78 3.78 8.38
C VAL A 94 23.33 2.97 7.17
N LYS A 95 22.65 1.84 7.35
CA LYS A 95 22.10 1.04 6.24
C LYS A 95 21.13 1.87 5.37
N LYS A 96 20.20 2.61 5.97
CA LYS A 96 19.25 3.46 5.24
C LYS A 96 19.97 4.59 4.50
N LEU A 97 20.99 5.20 5.10
CA LEU A 97 21.83 6.23 4.47
C LEU A 97 22.63 5.66 3.29
N LEU A 98 23.21 4.47 3.41
CA LEU A 98 23.92 3.82 2.29
C LEU A 98 23.00 3.58 1.08
N VAL A 99 21.77 3.11 1.34
CA VAL A 99 20.76 2.94 0.29
C VAL A 99 20.38 4.30 -0.33
N ALA A 100 20.15 5.32 0.50
CA ALA A 100 19.85 6.66 0.01
C ALA A 100 21.00 7.21 -0.87
N THR A 101 22.26 7.09 -0.42
CA THR A 101 23.45 7.50 -1.18
C THR A 101 23.56 6.74 -2.50
N ALA A 102 23.33 5.42 -2.50
CA ALA A 102 23.32 4.64 -3.74
C ALA A 102 22.24 5.13 -4.73
N CYS A 103 21.03 5.45 -4.25
CA CYS A 103 19.98 6.04 -5.07
C CYS A 103 20.34 7.46 -5.56
N CYS A 104 21.02 8.26 -4.73
CA CYS A 104 21.51 9.59 -5.11
C CYS A 104 22.53 9.51 -6.25
N LEU A 105 23.54 8.65 -6.11
CA LEU A 105 24.51 8.37 -7.18
C LEU A 105 23.79 7.82 -8.43
N GLY A 106 22.81 6.93 -8.24
CA GLY A 106 21.98 6.42 -9.32
C GLY A 106 21.25 7.51 -10.09
N MET A 107 20.59 8.47 -9.42
CA MET A 107 19.91 9.57 -10.10
C MET A 107 20.86 10.56 -10.78
N MET A 108 22.10 10.71 -10.29
CA MET A 108 23.08 11.63 -10.88
C MET A 108 23.81 11.01 -12.07
N LEU A 109 24.18 9.74 -11.99
CA LEU A 109 25.07 9.10 -12.97
C LEU A 109 24.29 8.35 -14.07
N LEU A 110 23.22 7.64 -13.72
CA LEU A 110 22.53 6.77 -14.67
C LEU A 110 21.85 7.51 -15.84
N PRO A 111 21.27 8.72 -15.70
CA PRO A 111 20.70 9.43 -16.84
C PRO A 111 21.74 9.75 -17.92
N GLY A 112 22.96 10.13 -17.55
CA GLY A 112 24.03 10.45 -18.50
C GLY A 112 24.65 9.21 -19.16
N LEU A 113 24.64 8.07 -18.47
CA LEU A 113 25.21 6.81 -18.97
C LEU A 113 24.21 5.97 -19.78
N PHE A 114 22.92 6.06 -19.45
CA PHE A 114 21.89 5.16 -19.97
C PHE A 114 20.64 5.93 -20.43
N PHE A 115 19.46 5.37 -20.20
CA PHE A 115 18.15 5.84 -20.65
C PHE A 115 17.77 7.22 -20.07
N ASN A 116 18.38 8.31 -20.55
CA ASN A 116 18.10 9.68 -20.10
C ASN A 116 16.59 9.99 -20.21
N PRO A 117 15.87 10.22 -19.10
CA PRO A 117 14.45 10.55 -19.12
C PRO A 117 14.08 11.77 -19.99
N GLU A 118 15.00 12.69 -20.23
CA GLU A 118 14.78 13.87 -21.09
C GLU A 118 14.56 13.52 -22.56
N LYS A 119 15.00 12.34 -23.02
CA LYS A 119 14.71 11.86 -24.38
C LYS A 119 13.29 11.31 -24.52
N LEU A 120 12.52 11.16 -23.43
CA LEU A 120 11.10 10.85 -23.55
C LEU A 120 10.42 11.99 -24.32
N ASN A 121 9.56 11.66 -25.28
CA ASN A 121 8.87 12.62 -26.15
C ASN A 121 9.78 13.40 -27.13
N SER A 122 11.07 13.06 -27.28
CA SER A 122 11.94 13.70 -28.27
C SER A 122 11.66 13.21 -29.69
N PRO A 123 12.06 13.96 -30.75
CA PRO A 123 11.95 13.49 -32.14
C PRO A 123 12.66 12.15 -32.35
N ASP A 124 13.84 11.96 -31.75
CA ASP A 124 14.58 10.70 -31.81
C ASP A 124 13.75 9.54 -31.26
N PHE A 125 13.08 9.74 -30.12
CA PHE A 125 12.22 8.73 -29.51
C PHE A 125 11.18 8.22 -30.50
N TYR A 126 10.58 9.10 -31.29
CA TYR A 126 9.55 8.73 -32.28
C TYR A 126 10.10 7.95 -33.47
N SER A 127 11.37 8.12 -33.83
CA SER A 127 12.02 7.38 -34.93
C SER A 127 12.38 5.93 -34.57
N TRP A 128 12.48 5.62 -33.27
CA TRP A 128 12.90 4.30 -32.81
C TRP A 128 11.87 3.19 -33.08
N SER A 129 12.37 1.95 -33.14
CA SER A 129 11.53 0.75 -33.23
C SER A 129 10.63 0.60 -31.99
N PHE A 130 9.50 -0.08 -32.16
CA PHE A 130 8.55 -0.33 -31.06
C PHE A 130 9.22 -0.97 -29.84
N ALA A 131 10.02 -2.03 -30.06
CA ALA A 131 10.71 -2.74 -28.98
C ALA A 131 11.68 -1.82 -28.22
N TYR A 132 12.43 -0.99 -28.96
CA TYR A 132 13.37 -0.05 -28.33
C TYR A 132 12.65 1.05 -27.55
N LYS A 133 11.53 1.59 -28.06
CA LYS A 133 10.69 2.55 -27.31
C LYS A 133 10.21 1.98 -25.98
N VAL A 134 9.71 0.73 -25.98
CA VAL A 134 9.24 0.05 -24.77
C VAL A 134 10.38 -0.18 -23.77
N LEU A 135 11.52 -0.67 -24.25
CA LEU A 135 12.73 -0.85 -23.44
C LEU A 135 13.22 0.49 -22.87
N PHE A 136 13.19 1.54 -23.69
CA PHE A 136 13.60 2.88 -23.30
C PHE A 136 12.70 3.44 -22.20
N ILE A 137 11.38 3.34 -22.35
CA ILE A 137 10.43 3.73 -21.30
C ILE A 137 10.71 2.95 -20.01
N LEU A 138 10.90 1.64 -20.08
CA LEU A 138 11.21 0.81 -18.90
C LEU A 138 12.49 1.28 -18.20
N GLY A 139 13.56 1.52 -18.96
CA GLY A 139 14.84 1.99 -18.44
C GLY A 139 14.74 3.40 -17.84
N ALA A 140 14.18 4.34 -18.60
CA ALA A 140 14.02 5.74 -18.19
C ALA A 140 13.16 5.85 -16.92
N MET A 141 12.07 5.09 -16.82
CA MET A 141 11.24 5.07 -15.61
C MET A 141 11.95 4.43 -14.41
N THR A 142 12.84 3.46 -14.63
CA THR A 142 13.66 2.86 -13.56
C THR A 142 14.65 3.88 -13.01
N ILE A 143 15.29 4.65 -13.88
CA ILE A 143 16.23 5.72 -13.50
C ILE A 143 15.50 6.88 -12.82
N ALA A 144 14.38 7.32 -13.39
CA ALA A 144 13.60 8.44 -12.86
C ALA A 144 13.04 8.17 -11.45
N LYS A 145 12.84 6.90 -11.06
CA LYS A 145 12.40 6.53 -9.71
C LYS A 145 13.47 6.76 -8.63
N GLN A 146 14.75 6.77 -8.99
CA GLN A 146 15.85 6.88 -8.03
C GLN A 146 15.75 8.14 -7.17
N LYS A 147 15.26 9.26 -7.73
CA LYS A 147 15.05 10.51 -6.97
C LYS A 147 14.05 10.35 -5.81
N TYR A 148 13.01 9.54 -6.00
CA TYR A 148 12.02 9.27 -4.97
C TYR A 148 12.57 8.28 -3.93
N TYR A 149 13.30 7.24 -4.36
CA TYR A 149 13.96 6.32 -3.45
C TYR A 149 14.96 7.02 -2.56
N PHE A 150 15.79 7.90 -3.14
CA PHE A 150 16.71 8.75 -2.39
C PHE A 150 15.97 9.60 -1.36
N ALA A 151 15.01 10.41 -1.79
CA ALA A 151 14.34 11.35 -0.89
C ALA A 151 13.58 10.64 0.24
N TRP A 152 12.88 9.54 -0.06
CA TRP A 152 12.13 8.79 0.95
C TRP A 152 13.01 7.95 1.87
N LYS A 153 14.10 7.33 1.38
CA LYS A 153 15.02 6.60 2.26
C LYS A 153 15.86 7.53 3.13
N LEU A 154 16.21 8.72 2.62
CA LEU A 154 16.85 9.75 3.43
C LEU A 154 15.89 10.25 4.53
N ALA A 155 14.64 10.56 4.19
CA ALA A 155 13.64 10.98 5.17
C ALA A 155 13.41 9.91 6.24
N ASP A 156 13.31 8.65 5.83
CA ASP A 156 13.18 7.52 6.75
C ASP A 156 14.41 7.39 7.66
N ALA A 157 15.63 7.53 7.14
CA ALA A 157 16.86 7.54 7.94
C ALA A 157 16.87 8.65 9.00
N VAL A 158 16.45 9.87 8.63
CA VAL A 158 16.39 11.02 9.55
C VAL A 158 15.34 10.81 10.65
N ASN A 159 14.17 10.26 10.33
CA ASN A 159 13.15 9.96 11.34
C ASN A 159 13.62 8.86 12.31
N ASN A 160 14.32 7.84 11.81
CA ASN A 160 14.89 6.79 12.66
C ASN A 160 16.01 7.33 13.55
N ALA A 161 16.88 8.20 13.02
CA ALA A 161 17.92 8.86 13.82
C ALA A 161 17.34 9.72 14.94
N ALA A 162 16.16 10.31 14.74
CA ALA A 162 15.41 11.03 15.76
C ALA A 162 14.64 10.12 16.75
N GLY A 163 14.65 8.80 16.57
CA GLY A 163 13.91 7.84 17.39
C GLY A 163 12.44 7.64 16.99
N PHE A 164 11.94 8.36 15.98
CA PHE A 164 10.54 8.37 15.55
C PHE A 164 10.20 7.32 14.46
N GLY A 165 11.05 6.31 14.28
CA GLY A 165 10.85 5.25 13.29
C GLY A 165 10.29 3.93 13.85
N PHE A 166 10.24 3.78 15.17
CA PHE A 166 9.93 2.53 15.85
C PHE A 166 8.42 2.26 15.89
N SER A 167 8.01 1.03 15.55
CA SER A 167 6.60 0.63 15.49
C SER A 167 6.24 -0.51 16.45
N GLY A 168 7.22 -1.05 17.19
CA GLY A 168 7.06 -2.17 18.12
C GLY A 168 8.00 -3.33 17.81
N TYR A 169 7.65 -4.51 18.32
CA TYR A 169 8.38 -5.76 18.08
C TYR A 169 7.56 -6.69 17.20
N ASP A 170 8.23 -7.52 16.42
CA ASP A 170 7.58 -8.60 15.69
C ASP A 170 7.30 -9.83 16.58
N GLN A 171 6.71 -10.86 15.98
CA GLN A 171 6.39 -12.13 16.65
C GLN A 171 7.62 -12.86 17.22
N HIS A 172 8.82 -12.50 16.77
CA HIS A 172 10.09 -13.07 17.20
C HIS A 172 10.83 -12.16 18.19
N GLY A 173 10.20 -11.06 18.64
CA GLY A 173 10.81 -10.10 19.56
C GLY A 173 11.87 -9.21 18.91
N SER A 174 11.96 -9.15 17.58
CA SER A 174 12.88 -8.27 16.88
C SER A 174 12.27 -6.88 16.68
N PRO A 175 13.05 -5.79 16.87
CA PRO A 175 12.53 -4.44 16.81
C PRO A 175 12.21 -4.01 15.37
N GLN A 176 11.01 -3.46 15.17
CA GLN A 176 10.50 -3.01 13.89
C GLN A 176 10.61 -1.49 13.74
N TRP A 177 11.15 -1.07 12.61
CA TRP A 177 11.51 0.33 12.31
C TRP A 177 10.88 0.81 11.00
N ASP A 178 9.57 0.56 10.87
CA ASP A 178 8.77 0.79 9.68
C ASP A 178 7.64 1.83 9.89
N LEU A 179 7.60 2.49 11.06
CA LEU A 179 6.62 3.55 11.35
C LEU A 179 6.71 4.69 10.33
N THR A 180 7.92 4.99 9.85
CA THR A 180 8.20 6.01 8.85
C THR A 180 8.64 5.46 7.50
N ASP A 181 8.64 4.14 7.30
CA ASP A 181 9.09 3.58 6.03
C ASP A 181 8.07 3.85 4.92
N ASN A 182 8.44 4.69 3.95
CA ASN A 182 7.54 5.12 2.87
C ASN A 182 7.66 4.29 1.59
N VAL A 183 8.75 3.55 1.41
CA VAL A 183 8.98 2.82 0.15
C VAL A 183 9.74 1.52 0.38
N ASP A 184 9.19 0.45 -0.16
CA ASP A 184 9.88 -0.83 -0.28
C ASP A 184 10.43 -0.97 -1.71
N ILE A 185 11.72 -0.66 -1.88
CA ILE A 185 12.38 -0.65 -3.19
C ILE A 185 12.32 -2.04 -3.83
N TRP A 186 12.52 -3.10 -3.05
CA TRP A 186 12.47 -4.47 -3.58
C TRP A 186 11.06 -4.85 -3.98
N GLY A 187 10.05 -4.51 -3.18
CA GLY A 187 8.66 -4.69 -3.55
C GLY A 187 8.27 -3.94 -4.83
N VAL A 188 8.77 -2.72 -5.04
CA VAL A 188 8.50 -1.97 -6.28
C VAL A 188 9.27 -2.54 -7.48
N GLU A 189 10.52 -2.95 -7.30
CA GLU A 189 11.34 -3.43 -8.41
C GLU A 189 11.06 -4.90 -8.77
N MET A 190 10.63 -5.74 -7.82
CA MET A 190 10.49 -7.20 -7.98
C MET A 190 9.04 -7.72 -7.87
N SER A 191 8.04 -6.85 -7.75
CA SER A 191 6.63 -7.26 -7.67
C SER A 191 6.17 -8.09 -8.89
N THR A 192 5.41 -9.16 -8.63
CA THR A 192 4.71 -9.97 -9.64
C THR A 192 3.24 -9.55 -9.84
N SER A 193 2.84 -8.39 -9.29
CA SER A 193 1.52 -7.83 -9.54
C SER A 193 1.50 -6.32 -9.30
N LEU A 194 0.65 -5.61 -10.06
CA LEU A 194 0.42 -4.18 -9.86
C LEU A 194 -0.06 -3.84 -8.44
N LYS A 195 -0.83 -4.72 -7.79
CA LYS A 195 -1.28 -4.49 -6.40
C LYS A 195 -0.09 -4.41 -5.44
N VAL A 196 0.79 -5.40 -5.47
CA VAL A 196 2.00 -5.42 -4.62
C VAL A 196 2.90 -4.23 -4.98
N ASN A 197 3.05 -3.92 -6.27
CA ASN A 197 3.83 -2.77 -6.72
C ASN A 197 3.34 -1.45 -6.11
N ILE A 198 2.03 -1.19 -6.20
CA ILE A 198 1.39 0.01 -5.65
C ILE A 198 1.49 0.03 -4.12
N ASP A 199 1.31 -1.12 -3.47
CA ASP A 199 1.41 -1.25 -2.01
C ASP A 199 2.83 -0.98 -1.48
N SER A 200 3.85 -1.19 -2.30
CA SER A 200 5.26 -0.94 -1.95
C SER A 200 5.72 0.49 -2.27
N TRP A 201 4.93 1.26 -3.03
CA TRP A 201 5.25 2.63 -3.45
C TRP A 201 4.48 3.67 -2.63
N ASN A 202 5.19 4.63 -2.04
CA ASN A 202 4.60 5.75 -1.28
C ASN A 202 3.57 5.29 -0.22
N LYS A 203 3.99 4.31 0.60
CA LYS A 203 3.16 3.54 1.53
C LYS A 203 2.31 4.41 2.45
N LYS A 204 2.87 5.51 2.97
CA LYS A 204 2.16 6.37 3.92
C LYS A 204 1.10 7.24 3.23
N THR A 205 1.35 7.67 2.00
CA THR A 205 0.31 8.31 1.16
C THR A 205 -0.78 7.33 0.77
N LEU A 206 -0.43 6.08 0.47
CA LEU A 206 -1.43 5.04 0.18
C LEU A 206 -2.31 4.77 1.41
N LEU A 207 -1.73 4.74 2.61
CA LEU A 207 -2.47 4.58 3.86
C LEU A 207 -3.41 5.77 4.12
N TRP A 208 -2.96 7.00 3.83
CA TRP A 208 -3.81 8.20 3.87
C TRP A 208 -4.99 8.11 2.91
N LEU A 209 -4.75 7.77 1.64
CA LEU A 209 -5.81 7.59 0.65
C LEU A 209 -6.77 6.48 1.05
N ARG A 210 -6.26 5.39 1.66
CA ARG A 210 -7.11 4.31 2.17
C ARG A 210 -8.04 4.83 3.27
N ARG A 211 -7.50 5.47 4.30
CA ARG A 211 -8.24 5.92 5.49
C ARG A 211 -9.25 7.03 5.19
N LEU A 212 -8.86 7.99 4.35
CA LEU A 212 -9.68 9.18 4.10
C LEU A 212 -10.59 9.03 2.91
N VAL A 213 -10.22 8.21 1.92
CA VAL A 213 -10.98 8.09 0.66
C VAL A 213 -11.56 6.70 0.51
N TYR A 214 -10.75 5.64 0.51
CA TYR A 214 -11.23 4.29 0.21
C TYR A 214 -12.28 3.80 1.23
N ASP A 215 -11.97 3.91 2.51
CA ASP A 215 -12.83 3.40 3.58
C ASP A 215 -14.10 4.24 3.74
N ARG A 216 -14.07 5.51 3.32
CA ARG A 216 -15.16 6.48 3.46
C ARG A 216 -16.00 6.66 2.19
N ALA A 217 -15.50 6.26 1.02
CA ALA A 217 -16.21 6.41 -0.24
C ALA A 217 -17.43 5.46 -0.30
N PRO A 218 -18.64 5.96 -0.63
CA PRO A 218 -19.85 5.15 -0.66
C PRO A 218 -19.87 4.17 -1.84
N MET A 219 -19.31 4.57 -2.98
CA MET A 219 -19.24 3.76 -4.20
C MET A 219 -17.90 3.97 -4.90
N GLN A 220 -17.56 3.03 -5.80
CA GLN A 220 -16.38 3.11 -6.69
C GLN A 220 -15.07 3.47 -5.97
N LYS A 221 -14.85 2.89 -4.79
CA LYS A 221 -13.73 3.20 -3.87
C LYS A 221 -12.36 3.33 -4.55
N THR A 222 -12.04 2.42 -5.48
CA THR A 222 -10.78 2.47 -6.24
C THR A 222 -10.69 3.72 -7.12
N LEU A 223 -11.75 4.06 -7.86
CA LEU A 223 -11.77 5.26 -8.72
C LEU A 223 -11.65 6.54 -7.88
N SER A 224 -12.36 6.60 -6.74
CA SER A 224 -12.27 7.73 -5.82
C SER A 224 -10.85 7.95 -5.30
N VAL A 225 -10.14 6.86 -4.96
CA VAL A 225 -8.73 6.91 -4.54
C VAL A 225 -7.83 7.47 -5.65
N PHE A 226 -7.93 6.91 -6.87
CA PHE A 226 -7.11 7.37 -8.00
C PHE A 226 -7.41 8.83 -8.39
N THR A 227 -8.68 9.23 -8.31
CA THR A 227 -9.11 10.61 -8.57
C THR A 227 -8.53 11.56 -7.53
N CYS A 228 -8.68 11.25 -6.24
CA CYS A 228 -8.10 12.04 -5.16
C CYS A 228 -6.57 12.12 -5.27
N SER A 229 -5.91 11.01 -5.62
CA SER A 229 -4.47 10.98 -5.88
C SER A 229 -4.08 11.93 -7.01
N ALA A 230 -4.82 11.96 -8.13
CA ALA A 230 -4.54 12.86 -9.24
C ALA A 230 -4.60 14.33 -8.82
N PHE A 231 -5.69 14.74 -8.15
CA PHE A 231 -5.83 16.10 -7.64
C PHE A 231 -4.76 16.47 -6.61
N TRP A 232 -4.39 15.53 -5.72
CA TRP A 232 -3.34 15.76 -4.74
C TRP A 232 -1.98 16.01 -5.39
N HIS A 233 -1.67 15.34 -6.50
CA HIS A 233 -0.45 15.56 -7.26
C HIS A 233 -0.45 16.87 -8.05
N GLY A 234 -1.61 17.34 -8.52
CA GLY A 234 -1.78 18.67 -9.09
C GLY A 234 -2.71 18.74 -10.29
N PHE A 235 -2.66 19.86 -11.02
CA PHE A 235 -3.55 20.13 -12.16
C PHE A 235 -2.93 19.86 -13.54
N TYR A 236 -1.69 19.37 -13.58
CA TYR A 236 -1.06 18.97 -14.83
C TYR A 236 -1.77 17.74 -15.43
N PRO A 237 -2.18 17.78 -16.71
CA PRO A 237 -2.96 16.69 -17.32
C PRO A 237 -2.31 15.30 -17.25
N GLY A 238 -0.98 15.22 -17.28
CA GLY A 238 -0.24 13.96 -17.19
C GLY A 238 -0.53 13.18 -15.91
N TYR A 239 -0.86 13.85 -14.80
CA TYR A 239 -1.29 13.18 -13.58
C TYR A 239 -2.61 12.43 -13.79
N TYR A 240 -3.61 13.08 -14.36
CA TYR A 240 -4.91 12.48 -14.65
C TYR A 240 -4.78 11.30 -15.62
N VAL A 241 -3.90 11.42 -16.62
CA VAL A 241 -3.57 10.32 -17.54
C VAL A 241 -2.94 9.15 -16.78
N THR A 242 -1.93 9.39 -15.94
CA THR A 242 -1.30 8.32 -15.12
C THR A 242 -2.30 7.65 -14.19
N PHE A 243 -3.04 8.40 -13.39
CA PHE A 243 -3.94 7.82 -12.40
C PHE A 243 -5.20 7.20 -13.02
N GLY A 244 -5.71 7.75 -14.12
CA GLY A 244 -6.80 7.14 -14.89
C GLY A 244 -6.37 5.79 -15.50
N THR A 245 -5.18 5.76 -16.12
CA THR A 245 -4.58 4.53 -16.65
C THR A 245 -4.34 3.51 -15.54
N GLY A 246 -3.78 3.97 -14.41
CA GLY A 246 -3.53 3.16 -13.23
C GLY A 246 -4.80 2.55 -12.63
N ALA A 247 -5.90 3.33 -12.57
CA ALA A 247 -7.20 2.85 -12.08
C ALA A 247 -7.73 1.71 -12.95
N LEU A 248 -7.79 1.93 -14.27
CA LEU A 248 -8.26 0.95 -15.24
C LEU A 248 -7.43 -0.36 -15.15
N MET A 249 -6.11 -0.23 -15.26
CA MET A 249 -5.22 -1.40 -15.28
C MET A 249 -5.19 -2.14 -13.95
N THR A 250 -5.31 -1.44 -12.81
CA THR A 250 -5.37 -2.09 -11.49
C THR A 250 -6.63 -2.91 -11.31
N VAL A 251 -7.79 -2.43 -11.78
CA VAL A 251 -9.05 -3.19 -11.73
C VAL A 251 -8.95 -4.46 -12.56
N VAL A 252 -8.50 -4.33 -13.81
CA VAL A 252 -8.38 -5.48 -14.73
C VAL A 252 -7.31 -6.46 -14.28
N ALA A 253 -6.13 -5.98 -13.83
CA ALA A 253 -5.06 -6.85 -13.35
C ALA A 253 -5.47 -7.72 -12.15
N ARG A 254 -6.34 -7.22 -11.26
CA ARG A 254 -6.93 -8.03 -10.18
C ARG A 254 -7.80 -9.15 -10.72
N GLN A 255 -8.63 -8.88 -11.73
CA GLN A 255 -9.47 -9.87 -12.38
C GLN A 255 -8.64 -10.93 -13.10
N VAL A 256 -7.63 -10.51 -13.87
CA VAL A 256 -6.66 -11.38 -14.55
C VAL A 256 -6.01 -12.30 -13.52
N ARG A 257 -5.42 -11.74 -12.45
CA ARG A 257 -4.73 -12.52 -11.41
C ARG A 257 -5.66 -13.53 -10.73
N ARG A 258 -6.89 -13.14 -10.41
CA ARG A 258 -7.87 -14.03 -9.75
C ARG A 258 -8.24 -15.22 -10.63
N ASN A 259 -8.39 -15.01 -11.94
CA ASN A 259 -8.84 -16.06 -12.85
C ASN A 259 -7.70 -16.90 -13.44
N ILE A 260 -6.52 -16.32 -13.67
CA ILE A 260 -5.39 -16.99 -14.32
C ILE A 260 -4.45 -17.67 -13.31
N ARG A 261 -4.12 -17.02 -12.19
CA ARG A 261 -3.13 -17.55 -11.23
C ARG A 261 -3.41 -18.99 -10.76
N PRO A 262 -4.66 -19.39 -10.46
CA PRO A 262 -4.94 -20.75 -9.96
C PRO A 262 -4.47 -21.87 -10.90
N TRP A 263 -4.52 -21.65 -12.21
CA TRP A 263 -4.08 -22.63 -13.22
C TRP A 263 -2.59 -22.94 -13.14
N PHE A 264 -1.80 -21.98 -12.65
CA PHE A 264 -0.35 -22.10 -12.55
C PHE A 264 0.16 -22.55 -11.18
N GLN A 265 -0.74 -22.83 -10.22
CA GLN A 265 -0.34 -23.24 -8.86
C GLN A 265 -0.08 -24.75 -8.71
N ARG A 266 -0.30 -25.54 -9.77
CA ARG A 266 -0.25 -27.01 -9.73
C ARG A 266 1.15 -27.59 -9.60
N SER A 267 2.19 -26.91 -10.10
CA SER A 267 3.58 -27.36 -10.03
C SER A 267 4.54 -26.19 -9.76
N VAL A 268 5.73 -26.50 -9.25
CA VAL A 268 6.78 -25.50 -8.98
C VAL A 268 7.21 -24.80 -10.27
N TYR A 269 7.45 -25.55 -11.35
CA TYR A 269 7.80 -25.00 -12.66
C TYR A 269 6.70 -24.10 -13.24
N SER A 270 5.44 -24.53 -13.13
CA SER A 270 4.32 -23.72 -13.59
C SER A 270 4.20 -22.40 -12.82
N ARG A 271 4.46 -22.43 -11.50
CA ARG A 271 4.47 -21.24 -10.66
C ARG A 271 5.61 -20.30 -11.03
N LEU A 272 6.81 -20.83 -11.24
CA LEU A 272 7.98 -20.06 -11.66
C LEU A 272 7.72 -19.35 -12.99
N ILE A 273 7.19 -20.05 -13.98
CA ILE A 273 6.84 -19.47 -15.29
C ILE A 273 5.85 -18.32 -15.11
N TYR A 274 4.80 -18.53 -14.32
CA TYR A 274 3.81 -17.49 -14.03
C TYR A 274 4.44 -16.28 -13.33
N ASP A 275 5.31 -16.50 -12.35
CA ASP A 275 5.96 -15.43 -11.61
C ASP A 275 6.92 -14.64 -12.51
N CYS A 276 7.68 -15.30 -13.41
CA CYS A 276 8.52 -14.62 -14.40
C CYS A 276 7.70 -13.77 -15.38
N ILE A 277 6.62 -14.33 -15.95
CA ILE A 277 5.74 -13.61 -16.88
C ILE A 277 5.10 -12.41 -16.18
N THR A 278 4.55 -12.60 -14.98
CA THR A 278 3.87 -11.53 -14.26
C THR A 278 4.81 -10.50 -13.66
N PHE A 279 6.06 -10.86 -13.37
CA PHE A 279 7.13 -9.92 -13.08
C PHE A 279 7.38 -8.98 -14.26
N ILE A 280 7.66 -9.54 -15.45
CA ILE A 280 7.92 -8.72 -16.67
C ILE A 280 6.69 -7.86 -17.00
N ALA A 281 5.49 -8.43 -16.96
CA ALA A 281 4.26 -7.70 -17.21
C ALA A 281 4.04 -6.58 -16.18
N THR A 282 4.34 -6.79 -14.90
CA THR A 282 4.20 -5.75 -13.87
C THR A 282 5.20 -4.63 -14.07
N ARG A 283 6.45 -4.94 -14.44
CA ARG A 283 7.50 -3.95 -14.76
C ARG A 283 7.11 -3.05 -15.93
N LEU A 284 6.63 -3.65 -17.01
CA LEU A 284 6.19 -2.94 -18.20
C LEU A 284 4.94 -2.12 -17.91
N ALA A 285 3.93 -2.70 -17.25
CA ALA A 285 2.70 -2.01 -16.88
C ALA A 285 2.98 -0.79 -16.01
N ASN A 286 3.81 -0.93 -14.95
CA ASN A 286 4.14 0.19 -14.09
C ASN A 286 4.85 1.32 -14.85
N SER A 287 5.80 0.99 -15.72
CA SER A 287 6.52 1.99 -16.51
C SER A 287 5.59 2.68 -17.52
N TYR A 288 4.68 1.92 -18.14
CA TYR A 288 3.66 2.39 -19.07
C TYR A 288 2.61 3.31 -18.41
N ILE A 289 2.21 3.00 -17.18
CA ILE A 289 1.28 3.81 -16.38
C ILE A 289 1.95 5.12 -15.94
N CYS A 290 3.23 5.06 -15.55
CA CYS A 290 3.90 6.15 -14.86
C CYS A 290 4.64 7.14 -15.76
N PHE A 291 4.97 6.83 -17.02
CA PHE A 291 5.67 7.81 -17.86
C PHE A 291 4.92 9.14 -18.09
N PRO A 292 3.56 9.19 -18.19
CA PRO A 292 2.82 10.45 -18.28
C PRO A 292 3.06 11.36 -17.07
N PHE A 293 3.35 10.78 -15.90
CA PHE A 293 3.69 11.49 -14.67
C PHE A 293 4.97 12.33 -14.81
N LEU A 294 5.90 11.94 -15.69
CA LEU A 294 7.10 12.73 -15.98
C LEU A 294 6.87 13.79 -17.06
N ILE A 295 6.01 13.50 -18.03
CA ILE A 295 5.76 14.37 -19.20
C ILE A 295 4.82 15.52 -18.85
N LEU A 296 3.84 15.29 -17.97
CA LEU A 296 2.86 16.27 -17.48
C LEU A 296 1.87 16.85 -18.52
N GLU A 297 2.23 16.89 -19.80
CA GLU A 297 1.41 17.45 -20.88
C GLU A 297 0.48 16.42 -21.54
N PHE A 298 -0.79 16.77 -21.75
CA PHE A 298 -1.79 15.86 -22.31
C PHE A 298 -1.43 15.34 -23.71
N TYR A 299 -1.20 16.24 -24.66
CA TYR A 299 -0.96 15.87 -26.06
C TYR A 299 0.30 15.04 -26.23
N SER A 300 1.38 15.40 -25.52
CA SER A 300 2.63 14.65 -25.47
C SER A 300 2.43 13.23 -24.92
N CYS A 301 1.63 13.06 -23.86
CA CYS A 301 1.28 11.74 -23.35
C CYS A 301 0.51 10.89 -24.38
N ILE A 302 -0.49 11.48 -25.04
CA ILE A 302 -1.29 10.79 -26.06
C ILE A 302 -0.45 10.43 -27.28
N ASN A 303 0.43 11.31 -27.75
CA ASN A 303 1.32 11.05 -28.88
C ASN A 303 2.31 9.93 -28.57
N MET A 304 2.86 9.90 -27.35
CA MET A 304 3.69 8.78 -26.92
C MET A 304 2.91 7.48 -26.87
N TYR A 305 1.68 7.46 -26.33
CA TYR A 305 0.86 6.26 -26.37
C TYR A 305 0.52 5.80 -27.79
N LYS A 306 0.21 6.73 -28.70
CA LYS A 306 0.02 6.44 -30.14
C LYS A 306 1.25 5.79 -30.75
N SER A 307 2.44 6.31 -30.45
CA SER A 307 3.71 5.80 -31.00
C SER A 307 4.06 4.36 -30.57
N ILE A 308 3.45 3.90 -29.47
CA ILE A 308 3.53 2.52 -28.96
C ILE A 308 2.16 1.80 -29.09
N TYR A 309 1.32 2.25 -30.02
CA TYR A 309 0.06 1.62 -30.42
C TYR A 309 -0.94 1.37 -29.28
N PHE A 310 -0.87 2.16 -28.20
CA PHE A 310 -1.67 1.94 -26.99
C PHE A 310 -1.60 0.49 -26.47
N PHE A 311 -0.49 -0.23 -26.69
CA PHE A 311 -0.48 -1.69 -26.59
C PHE A 311 -0.97 -2.24 -25.24
N TYR A 312 -0.61 -1.59 -24.13
CA TYR A 312 -1.07 -2.01 -22.80
C TYR A 312 -2.54 -1.66 -22.53
N HIS A 313 -3.06 -0.56 -23.08
CA HIS A 313 -4.50 -0.27 -23.03
C HIS A 313 -5.29 -1.29 -23.84
N VAL A 314 -4.82 -1.64 -25.05
CA VAL A 314 -5.44 -2.68 -25.89
C VAL A 314 -5.44 -4.03 -25.16
N LEU A 315 -4.31 -4.43 -24.56
CA LEU A 315 -4.21 -5.65 -23.76
C LEU A 315 -5.18 -5.64 -22.57
N THR A 316 -5.29 -4.50 -21.90
CA THR A 316 -6.20 -4.31 -20.75
C THR A 316 -7.66 -4.42 -21.17
N LEU A 317 -8.04 -3.77 -22.27
CA LEU A 317 -9.39 -3.85 -22.82
C LEU A 317 -9.74 -5.27 -23.28
N ALA A 318 -8.84 -5.93 -24.02
CA ALA A 318 -9.02 -7.31 -24.46
C ALA A 318 -9.19 -8.27 -23.27
N SER A 319 -8.37 -8.10 -22.22
CA SER A 319 -8.49 -8.89 -20.98
C SER A 319 -9.83 -8.65 -20.28
N TYR A 320 -10.25 -7.39 -20.17
CA TYR A 320 -11.54 -7.03 -19.57
C TYR A 320 -12.72 -7.67 -20.32
N LEU A 321 -12.75 -7.54 -21.65
CA LEU A 321 -13.81 -8.12 -22.50
C LEU A 321 -13.83 -9.64 -22.42
N CYS A 322 -12.67 -10.30 -22.46
CA CYS A 322 -12.55 -11.74 -22.31
C CYS A 322 -13.19 -12.23 -21.00
N PHE A 323 -12.82 -11.62 -19.86
CA PHE A 323 -13.41 -12.03 -18.58
C PHE A 323 -14.86 -11.60 -18.41
N TYR A 324 -15.29 -10.48 -19.00
CA TYR A 324 -16.70 -10.07 -19.01
C TYR A 324 -17.56 -11.16 -19.66
N VAL A 325 -17.18 -11.61 -20.87
CA VAL A 325 -17.88 -12.69 -21.59
C VAL A 325 -17.86 -14.00 -20.81
N MET A 326 -16.70 -14.40 -20.25
CA MET A 326 -16.60 -15.62 -19.43
C MET A 326 -17.48 -15.59 -18.18
N THR A 327 -17.61 -14.43 -17.52
CA THR A 327 -18.49 -14.28 -16.35
C THR A 327 -19.97 -14.18 -16.72
N SER A 328 -20.30 -13.62 -17.87
CA SER A 328 -21.68 -13.58 -18.39
C SER A 328 -22.18 -14.95 -18.86
N SER A 329 -21.27 -15.80 -19.35
CA SER A 329 -21.57 -17.18 -19.75
C SER A 329 -21.76 -18.14 -18.56
N ARG A 330 -21.27 -17.78 -17.37
CA ARG A 330 -21.62 -18.48 -16.13
C ARG A 330 -22.96 -17.92 -15.65
N SER A 331 -24.06 -18.47 -16.16
CA SER A 331 -25.41 -18.19 -15.69
C SER A 331 -25.45 -18.16 -14.16
N ARG A 332 -25.98 -17.06 -13.61
CA ARG A 332 -26.27 -16.96 -12.18
C ARG A 332 -27.05 -18.22 -11.77
N PRO A 333 -26.67 -18.97 -10.73
CA PRO A 333 -27.58 -19.94 -10.15
C PRO A 333 -28.86 -19.17 -9.78
N ASN A 334 -30.01 -19.68 -10.22
CA ASN A 334 -31.31 -19.16 -9.76
C ASN A 334 -31.26 -19.03 -8.24
N PRO A 335 -31.72 -17.92 -7.65
CA PRO A 335 -31.94 -17.88 -6.21
C PRO A 335 -33.03 -18.93 -5.93
N THR A 336 -32.61 -20.10 -5.47
CA THR A 336 -33.53 -21.03 -4.83
C THR A 336 -34.16 -20.27 -3.68
N VAL A 337 -35.48 -20.11 -3.76
CA VAL A 337 -36.31 -19.55 -2.71
C VAL A 337 -36.05 -20.38 -1.46
N PHE A 338 -35.18 -19.90 -0.57
CA PHE A 338 -35.04 -20.47 0.76
C PHE A 338 -36.28 -20.05 1.53
N ASN A 339 -37.18 -21.01 1.72
CA ASN A 339 -38.43 -20.85 2.42
C ASN A 339 -38.13 -20.39 3.86
N ARG A 340 -38.52 -19.16 4.18
CA ARG A 340 -38.34 -18.48 5.46
C ARG A 340 -39.37 -19.01 6.49
N GLY A 341 -39.36 -20.31 6.74
CA GLY A 341 -40.36 -20.98 7.57
C GLY A 341 -39.84 -22.12 8.46
N GLN A 342 -38.55 -22.48 8.38
CA GLN A 342 -37.99 -23.60 9.17
C GLN A 342 -36.81 -23.23 10.08
N LEU A 343 -36.43 -21.95 10.15
CA LEU A 343 -35.36 -21.46 11.03
C LEU A 343 -35.84 -20.89 12.37
N GLN A 344 -37.16 -20.87 12.64
CA GLN A 344 -37.71 -20.37 13.91
C GLN A 344 -38.05 -21.46 14.94
N THR A 345 -38.02 -22.74 14.58
CA THR A 345 -38.33 -23.84 15.52
C THR A 345 -37.10 -24.58 16.06
N ALA A 346 -35.91 -24.36 15.48
CA ALA A 346 -34.67 -24.99 15.95
C ALA A 346 -33.92 -24.15 17.00
N ASP A 347 -34.14 -22.83 17.05
CA ASP A 347 -33.38 -21.91 17.92
C ASP A 347 -34.03 -21.71 19.31
N GLN A 348 -35.27 -22.16 19.51
CA GLN A 348 -35.95 -22.07 20.81
C GLN A 348 -35.80 -23.32 21.68
N SER A 349 -35.38 -24.47 21.14
CA SER A 349 -35.20 -25.70 21.92
C SER A 349 -33.79 -25.87 22.50
N GLN A 350 -32.80 -25.06 22.08
CA GLN A 350 -31.42 -25.12 22.60
C GLN A 350 -31.08 -24.03 23.64
N LEU A 351 -31.98 -23.06 23.89
CA LEU A 351 -31.76 -22.00 24.88
C LEU A 351 -32.37 -22.26 26.27
N GLN A 352 -33.03 -23.40 26.49
CA GLN A 352 -33.62 -23.75 27.80
C GLN A 352 -32.87 -24.83 28.60
N THR A 353 -31.75 -25.37 28.11
CA THR A 353 -31.02 -26.47 28.80
C THR A 353 -29.57 -26.17 29.18
N GLY A 354 -29.08 -24.94 29.01
CA GLY A 354 -27.67 -24.59 29.23
C GLY A 354 -27.30 -23.92 30.57
N THR A 355 -28.28 -23.51 31.39
CA THR A 355 -28.02 -22.82 32.67
C THR A 355 -28.48 -23.68 33.85
N ALA A 356 -27.76 -24.77 34.10
CA ALA A 356 -27.76 -25.42 35.40
C ALA A 356 -26.45 -26.22 35.57
N LYS A 357 -25.65 -25.77 36.54
CA LYS A 357 -24.49 -26.42 37.19
C LYS A 357 -23.10 -25.88 36.84
N GLU A 358 -22.75 -24.81 37.54
CA GLU A 358 -21.40 -24.63 38.10
C GLU A 358 -21.05 -25.74 39.10
N ASN A 359 -19.73 -25.97 39.23
CA ASN A 359 -19.00 -26.46 40.39
C ASN A 359 -19.37 -27.86 40.94
N SER A 360 -18.52 -28.85 40.63
CA SER A 360 -17.81 -29.62 41.67
C SER A 360 -16.71 -30.52 41.07
N ASP A 361 -15.66 -30.70 41.86
CA ASP A 361 -14.82 -31.91 41.96
C ASP A 361 -13.61 -32.11 41.04
N SER A 362 -12.47 -31.68 41.60
CA SER A 362 -11.26 -32.49 41.79
C SER A 362 -11.46 -34.01 41.72
N ASN A 363 -10.68 -34.69 40.87
CA ASN A 363 -9.80 -35.81 41.24
C ASN A 363 -9.24 -36.50 39.99
N LEU A 364 -7.92 -36.49 39.87
CA LEU A 364 -7.16 -37.42 39.02
C LEU A 364 -7.25 -38.83 39.59
N PRO A 365 -7.44 -39.87 38.77
CA PRO A 365 -6.97 -41.20 39.09
C PRO A 365 -5.70 -41.51 38.29
N GLN A 366 -4.63 -41.79 39.04
CA GLN A 366 -3.56 -42.68 38.59
C GLN A 366 -4.13 -44.10 38.48
N ASP A 367 -3.69 -44.85 37.49
CA ASP A 367 -3.71 -46.32 37.55
C ASP A 367 -2.41 -46.90 36.93
N PRO A 368 -1.99 -48.11 37.37
CA PRO A 368 -0.58 -48.45 37.50
C PRO A 368 -0.18 -49.75 36.75
N ILE A 369 1.15 -50.01 36.67
CA ILE A 369 1.81 -51.36 36.79
C ILE A 369 1.59 -52.35 35.61
N LYS A 370 2.55 -53.12 35.03
CA LYS A 370 3.92 -53.58 35.39
C LYS A 370 4.60 -54.29 34.19
N GLN A 371 5.94 -54.31 34.23
CA GLN A 371 6.94 -55.41 34.00
C GLN A 371 6.70 -56.45 32.90
N ASP A 372 7.64 -56.55 31.95
CA ASP A 372 8.90 -57.32 32.07
C ASP A 372 10.03 -56.64 31.27
#